data_AF-A0A2G2NI77-F1
#
_entry.id   AF-A0A2G2NI77-F1
#
_cell.length_a   1.000
_cell.length_b   1.000
_cell.length_c   1.000
_cell.angle_alpha   90.00
_cell.angle_beta   90.00
_cell.angle_gamma   90.00
#
_symmetry.space_group_name_H-M   'P 1'
#
loop_
_entity.id
_entity.type
_entity.pdbx_description
1 polymer ?
#
loop_
_entity_poly.entity_id
_entity_poly.type
_entity_poly.pdbx_seq_one_letter_code
_entity_poly.pdbx_strand_id
1 'polypeptide(L)'
;MSTSVNHLDERTRDSAELLEEIMPSAITLAMMLRHRKMAAWLRTEFDGYQDVAAAPPYRRQLHGHIVAKSPQYGWIPAPVDDQQKEEFGYMDLLEGVKALEKTCVSCKKGNGNRVLLEKDEMAVLQKQINLTAELAINLSREVYCRLLRTVRAAIYLWTQELMAEGIAGEHNHYSPDERAKVAHLDDPEKFWRRAMDEVDSLPIPDVRVTGFFERVFGRAG
;
A
#
# COMPACT_ATOMS: atom_id res chain seq x y z
N MET A 1 -3.47 -22.71 -9.26
CA MET A 1 -2.68 -22.05 -8.21
C MET A 1 -3.12 -22.61 -6.87
N SER A 2 -2.18 -23.09 -6.06
CA SER A 2 -2.46 -23.61 -4.72
C SER A 2 -2.88 -22.46 -3.80
N THR A 3 -3.96 -22.60 -3.04
CA THR A 3 -4.43 -21.62 -2.03
C THR A 3 -3.95 -22.01 -0.63
N SER A 4 -2.87 -22.78 -0.53
CA SER A 4 -2.30 -23.20 0.75
C SER A 4 -1.66 -22.03 1.50
N VAL A 5 -1.59 -22.16 2.83
CA VAL A 5 -0.92 -21.17 3.69
C VAL A 5 0.56 -21.05 3.33
N ASN A 6 1.23 -22.18 3.07
CA ASN A 6 2.65 -22.21 2.72
C ASN A 6 2.93 -21.49 1.39
N HIS A 7 2.10 -21.74 0.38
CA HIS A 7 2.25 -21.08 -0.91
C HIS A 7 2.00 -19.57 -0.77
N LEU A 8 0.99 -19.15 -0.02
CA LEU A 8 0.77 -17.72 0.23
C LEU A 8 1.96 -17.07 0.95
N ASP A 9 2.51 -17.74 1.95
CA ASP A 9 3.69 -17.28 2.68
C ASP A 9 4.91 -17.11 1.77
N GLU A 10 5.21 -18.09 0.92
CA GLU A 10 6.29 -18.02 -0.07
C GLU A 10 6.13 -16.82 -1.00
N ARG A 11 4.90 -16.60 -1.51
CA ARG A 11 4.60 -15.49 -2.42
C ARG A 11 4.77 -14.12 -1.76
N THR A 12 4.48 -13.99 -0.46
CA THR A 12 4.73 -12.72 0.26
C THR A 12 6.22 -12.39 0.38
N ARG A 13 7.10 -13.38 0.28
CA ARG A 13 8.56 -13.23 0.32
C ARG A 13 9.18 -13.13 -1.07
N ASP A 14 8.44 -13.45 -2.12
CA ASP A 14 8.89 -13.32 -3.50
C ASP A 14 8.88 -11.84 -3.94
N SER A 15 10.03 -11.39 -4.44
CA SER A 15 10.21 -10.04 -4.93
C SER A 15 9.70 -9.85 -6.36
N ALA A 16 9.49 -10.94 -7.10
CA ALA A 16 8.97 -10.90 -8.46
C ALA A 16 7.46 -10.70 -8.50
N GLU A 17 6.76 -11.17 -7.48
CA GLU A 17 5.31 -11.03 -7.40
C GLU A 17 4.90 -9.63 -6.97
N LEU A 18 3.77 -9.18 -7.49
CA LEU A 18 3.10 -7.96 -7.04
C LEU A 18 2.01 -8.28 -6.02
N LEU A 19 1.69 -7.32 -5.17
CA LEU A 19 0.64 -7.46 -4.17
C LEU A 19 -0.73 -7.67 -4.83
N GLU A 20 -1.02 -7.03 -5.97
CA GLU A 20 -2.24 -7.25 -6.75
C GLU A 20 -2.44 -8.72 -7.16
N GLU A 21 -1.34 -9.46 -7.35
CA GLU A 21 -1.36 -10.88 -7.73
C GLU A 21 -1.54 -11.79 -6.50
N ILE A 22 -1.01 -11.38 -5.34
CA ILE A 22 -1.05 -12.15 -4.08
C ILE A 22 -2.43 -12.06 -3.42
N MET A 23 -3.05 -10.88 -3.43
CA MET A 23 -4.27 -10.60 -2.68
C MET A 23 -5.47 -11.50 -2.99
N PRO A 24 -5.77 -11.88 -4.26
CA PRO A 24 -6.86 -12.81 -4.55
C PRO A 24 -6.72 -14.15 -3.83
N SER A 25 -5.49 -14.67 -3.71
CA SER A 25 -5.21 -15.90 -2.96
C SER A 25 -5.36 -15.70 -1.46
N ALA A 26 -4.91 -14.57 -0.92
CA ALA A 26 -5.11 -14.22 0.48
C ALA A 26 -6.61 -14.10 0.85
N ILE A 27 -7.41 -13.43 0.01
CA ILE A 27 -8.86 -13.30 0.18
C ILE A 27 -9.52 -14.68 0.17
N THR A 28 -9.15 -15.53 -0.78
CA THR A 28 -9.69 -16.89 -0.89
C THR A 28 -9.36 -17.71 0.35
N LEU A 29 -8.12 -17.67 0.83
CA LEU A 29 -7.71 -18.34 2.06
C LEU A 29 -8.51 -17.85 3.28
N ALA A 30 -8.68 -16.54 3.43
CA ALA A 30 -9.46 -15.96 4.52
C ALA A 30 -10.94 -16.43 4.48
N MET A 31 -11.53 -16.51 3.29
CA MET A 31 -12.86 -17.08 3.11
C MET A 31 -12.94 -18.56 3.48
N MET A 32 -11.96 -19.37 3.07
CA MET A 32 -11.92 -20.80 3.38
C MET A 32 -11.82 -21.07 4.89
N LEU A 33 -11.10 -20.22 5.61
CA LEU A 33 -10.96 -20.23 7.07
C LEU A 33 -12.14 -19.58 7.81
N ARG A 34 -13.06 -18.92 7.09
CA ARG A 34 -14.16 -18.11 7.64
C ARG A 34 -13.69 -16.90 8.46
N HIS A 35 -12.51 -16.37 8.16
CA HIS A 35 -12.02 -15.12 8.74
C HIS A 35 -12.68 -13.95 8.00
N ARG A 36 -13.86 -13.53 8.48
CA ARG A 36 -14.71 -12.56 7.78
C ARG A 36 -14.12 -11.16 7.86
N LYS A 37 -13.53 -10.78 9.00
CA LYS A 37 -12.89 -9.47 9.16
C LYS A 37 -11.64 -9.37 8.30
N MET A 38 -10.80 -10.41 8.28
CA MET A 38 -9.62 -10.48 7.41
C MET A 38 -10.01 -10.41 5.93
N ALA A 39 -11.00 -11.20 5.49
CA ALA A 39 -11.46 -11.18 4.10
C ALA A 39 -12.05 -9.82 3.70
N ALA A 40 -12.76 -9.14 4.61
CA ALA A 40 -13.29 -7.80 4.37
C ALA A 40 -12.16 -6.77 4.23
N TRP A 41 -11.21 -6.76 5.17
CA TRP A 41 -10.04 -5.86 5.11
C TRP A 41 -9.23 -6.07 3.82
N LEU A 42 -8.92 -7.32 3.45
CA LEU A 42 -8.19 -7.62 2.21
C LEU A 42 -8.93 -7.12 0.96
N ARG A 43 -10.26 -7.26 0.91
CA ARG A 43 -11.04 -6.73 -0.22
C ARG A 43 -11.00 -5.21 -0.28
N THR A 44 -11.17 -4.55 0.86
CA THR A 44 -11.08 -3.08 0.92
C THR A 44 -9.69 -2.57 0.56
N GLU A 45 -8.62 -3.25 0.98
CA GLU A 45 -7.26 -2.95 0.53
C GLU A 45 -7.10 -3.13 -1.00
N PHE A 46 -7.72 -4.16 -1.57
CA PHE A 46 -7.63 -4.48 -2.99
C PHE A 46 -8.39 -3.48 -3.87
N ASP A 47 -9.64 -3.17 -3.49
CA ASP A 47 -10.55 -2.32 -4.25
C ASP A 47 -10.34 -0.82 -3.96
N GLY A 48 -9.87 -0.49 -2.75
CA GLY A 48 -9.74 0.87 -2.23
C GLY A 48 -10.80 1.23 -1.19
N TYR A 49 -10.60 2.37 -0.55
CA TYR A 49 -11.43 2.90 0.52
C TYR A 49 -12.39 3.96 -0.03
N GLN A 50 -13.66 3.88 0.38
CA GLN A 50 -14.67 4.88 0.00
C GLN A 50 -14.50 6.19 0.78
N ASP A 51 -14.12 6.08 2.05
CA ASP A 51 -14.00 7.21 2.97
C ASP A 51 -12.68 7.15 3.75
N VAL A 52 -12.12 8.33 4.04
CA VAL A 52 -10.91 8.48 4.88
C VAL A 52 -11.12 7.85 6.26
N ALA A 53 -12.31 7.97 6.84
CA ALA A 53 -12.60 7.42 8.17
C ALA A 53 -12.49 5.88 8.25
N ALA A 54 -12.69 5.19 7.13
CA ALA A 54 -12.56 3.74 7.05
C ALA A 54 -11.11 3.27 6.81
N ALA A 55 -10.22 4.19 6.42
CA ALA A 55 -8.85 3.88 6.07
C ALA A 55 -7.95 3.72 7.32
N PRO A 56 -7.12 2.67 7.38
CA PRO A 56 -6.14 2.50 8.45
C PRO A 56 -5.17 3.68 8.57
N PRO A 57 -4.55 3.91 9.75
CA PRO A 57 -3.62 5.03 9.96
C PRO A 57 -2.47 5.10 8.95
N TYR A 58 -1.94 3.97 8.46
CA TYR A 58 -0.87 3.95 7.46
C TYR A 58 -1.28 4.43 6.06
N ARG A 59 -2.56 4.72 5.83
CA ARG A 59 -3.08 5.31 4.58
C ARG A 59 -3.39 6.80 4.70
N ARG A 60 -3.29 7.37 5.90
CA ARG A 60 -3.79 8.71 6.20
C ARG A 60 -2.68 9.69 6.52
N GLN A 61 -2.89 10.96 6.18
CA GLN A 61 -2.00 12.08 6.49
C GLN A 61 -0.55 11.80 6.10
N LEU A 62 -0.36 11.25 4.90
CA LEU A 62 0.97 10.89 4.40
C LEU A 62 1.68 12.13 3.89
N HIS A 63 2.77 12.49 4.55
CA HIS A 63 3.51 13.71 4.25
C HIS A 63 4.21 13.66 2.89
N GLY A 64 4.03 14.74 2.13
CA GLY A 64 4.70 15.01 0.86
C GLY A 64 5.32 16.41 0.83
N HIS A 65 5.85 16.77 -0.34
CA HIS A 65 6.43 18.11 -0.55
C HIS A 65 5.55 18.94 -1.47
N ILE A 66 5.20 20.15 -1.04
CA ILE A 66 4.45 21.09 -1.87
C ILE A 66 5.37 21.66 -2.96
N VAL A 67 4.94 21.53 -4.21
CA VAL A 67 5.66 22.01 -5.40
C VAL A 67 4.77 22.94 -6.23
N ALA A 68 5.38 23.93 -6.86
CA ALA A 68 4.74 24.88 -7.76
C ALA A 68 5.22 24.68 -9.20
N LYS A 69 4.32 24.89 -10.16
CA LYS A 69 4.62 24.78 -11.60
C LYS A 69 5.18 26.08 -12.15
N SER A 70 6.50 26.15 -12.32
CA SER A 70 7.19 27.23 -13.02
C SER A 70 7.11 27.03 -14.55
N PRO A 71 6.80 28.08 -15.34
CA PRO A 71 6.85 28.01 -16.81
C PRO A 71 8.23 27.67 -17.37
N GLN A 72 9.31 28.04 -16.66
CA GLN A 72 10.69 27.91 -17.13
C GLN A 72 11.38 26.64 -16.59
N TYR A 73 11.15 26.31 -15.33
CA TYR A 73 11.88 25.24 -14.63
C TYR A 73 11.02 24.00 -14.34
N GLY A 74 9.76 24.01 -14.75
CA GLY A 74 8.82 22.94 -14.41
C GLY A 74 8.45 22.97 -12.92
N TRP A 75 8.37 21.80 -12.28
CA TRP A 75 8.00 21.70 -10.87
C TRP A 75 9.17 22.05 -9.96
N ILE A 76 9.00 23.09 -9.14
CA ILE A 76 9.98 23.53 -8.14
C ILE A 76 9.34 23.50 -6.75
N PRO A 77 10.12 23.36 -5.65
CA PRO A 77 9.58 23.51 -4.30
C PRO A 77 8.84 24.83 -4.15
N ALA A 78 7.63 24.79 -3.57
CA ALA A 78 6.86 25.99 -3.30
C ALA A 78 7.51 26.75 -2.11
N PRO A 79 7.45 28.10 -2.11
CA PRO A 79 7.95 28.91 -1.00
C PRO A 79 6.97 28.87 0.20
N VAL A 80 6.85 27.69 0.83
CA VAL A 80 5.96 27.45 1.96
C VAL A 80 6.71 27.41 3.29
N ASP A 81 6.11 27.96 4.34
CA ASP A 81 6.59 27.84 5.72
C ASP A 81 6.18 26.50 6.36
N ASP A 82 6.59 26.27 7.61
CA ASP A 82 6.34 25.00 8.28
C ASP A 82 4.86 24.80 8.66
N GLN A 83 4.13 25.88 8.96
CA GLN A 83 2.70 25.81 9.24
C GLN A 83 1.93 25.38 7.98
N GLN A 84 2.28 25.94 6.83
CA GLN A 84 1.68 25.59 5.53
C GLN A 84 2.01 24.15 5.11
N LYS A 85 3.21 23.65 5.43
CA LYS A 85 3.56 22.24 5.19
C LYS A 85 2.73 21.29 6.06
N GLU A 86 2.45 21.66 7.31
CA GLU A 86 1.59 20.86 8.18
C GLU A 86 0.12 20.89 7.72
N GLU A 87 -0.36 22.04 7.25
CA GLU A 87 -1.76 22.22 6.84
C GLU A 87 -2.07 21.61 5.47
N PHE A 88 -1.16 21.70 4.50
CA PHE A 88 -1.40 21.29 3.10
C PHE A 88 -0.42 20.24 2.58
N GLY A 89 0.62 19.88 3.34
CA GLY A 89 1.70 19.01 2.88
C GLY A 89 1.45 17.52 3.13
N TYR A 90 0.20 17.08 3.18
CA TYR A 90 -0.16 15.68 3.37
C TYR A 90 -1.28 15.26 2.41
N MET A 91 -1.37 13.95 2.16
CA MET A 91 -2.46 13.37 1.41
C MET A 91 -2.85 12.00 1.97
N ASP A 92 -4.10 11.61 1.77
CA ASP A 92 -4.56 10.25 2.03
C ASP A 92 -4.44 9.39 0.77
N LEU A 93 -4.08 8.12 0.91
CA LEU A 93 -4.03 7.15 -0.18
C LEU A 93 -5.16 6.15 -0.04
N LEU A 94 -6.28 6.43 -0.69
CA LEU A 94 -7.50 5.63 -0.63
C LEU A 94 -7.61 4.62 -1.77
N GLU A 95 -6.79 4.72 -2.80
CA GLU A 95 -6.88 3.86 -3.97
C GLU A 95 -6.55 2.40 -3.63
N GLY A 96 -7.15 1.49 -4.40
CA GLY A 96 -6.86 0.06 -4.32
C GLY A 96 -5.41 -0.27 -4.67
N VAL A 97 -4.93 -1.41 -4.18
CA VAL A 97 -3.53 -1.85 -4.33
C VAL A 97 -3.02 -1.77 -5.77
N LYS A 98 -3.83 -2.15 -6.76
CA LYS A 98 -3.44 -2.08 -8.18
C LYS A 98 -3.02 -0.68 -8.63
N ALA A 99 -3.75 0.35 -8.21
CA ALA A 99 -3.44 1.73 -8.57
C ALA A 99 -2.18 2.21 -7.84
N LEU A 100 -2.04 1.88 -6.55
CA LEU A 100 -0.89 2.23 -5.73
C LEU A 100 0.40 1.57 -6.25
N GLU A 101 0.34 0.29 -6.63
CA GLU A 101 1.46 -0.44 -7.21
C GLU A 101 1.88 0.16 -8.55
N LYS A 102 0.93 0.45 -9.43
CA LYS A 102 1.20 1.12 -10.70
C LYS A 102 1.93 2.46 -10.48
N THR A 103 1.49 3.24 -9.49
CA THR A 103 2.14 4.50 -9.12
C THR A 103 3.55 4.26 -8.58
N CYS A 104 3.73 3.30 -7.67
CA CYS A 104 5.03 2.97 -7.08
C CYS A 104 6.05 2.46 -8.12
N VAL A 105 5.61 1.63 -9.06
CA VAL A 105 6.43 1.02 -10.12
C VAL A 105 6.80 2.04 -11.21
N SER A 106 5.91 3.00 -11.49
CA SER A 106 6.16 4.06 -12.48
C SER A 106 7.04 5.19 -11.95
N CYS A 107 7.08 5.39 -10.62
CA CYS A 107 7.99 6.34 -9.98
C CYS A 107 9.45 5.84 -10.00
N LYS A 108 10.38 6.71 -10.41
CA LYS A 108 11.82 6.47 -10.28
C LYS A 108 12.26 6.67 -8.82
N LYS A 109 13.33 5.98 -8.39
CA LYS A 109 13.98 6.23 -7.10
C LYS A 109 14.43 7.69 -7.00
N GLY A 110 14.09 8.38 -5.91
CA GLY A 110 14.33 9.82 -5.72
C GLY A 110 13.30 10.75 -6.38
N ASN A 111 12.25 10.20 -7.02
CA ASN A 111 11.12 10.97 -7.52
C ASN A 111 9.83 10.53 -6.80
N GLY A 112 8.75 11.28 -6.98
CA GLY A 112 7.45 11.01 -6.39
C GLY A 112 6.31 11.14 -7.39
N ASN A 113 5.12 10.76 -6.93
CA ASN A 113 3.88 11.03 -7.64
C ASN A 113 3.40 12.43 -7.29
N ARG A 114 3.01 13.20 -8.30
CA ARG A 114 2.51 14.56 -8.11
C ARG A 114 1.00 14.55 -8.24
N VAL A 115 0.32 14.97 -7.18
CA VAL A 115 -1.13 15.13 -7.15
C VAL A 115 -1.43 16.62 -6.98
N LEU A 116 -2.22 17.18 -7.89
CA LEU A 116 -2.63 18.58 -7.79
C LEU A 116 -3.45 18.77 -6.52
N LEU A 117 -3.25 19.91 -5.85
CA LEU A 117 -4.13 20.30 -4.74
C LEU A 117 -5.56 20.49 -5.24
N GLU A 118 -6.52 20.23 -4.37
CA GLU A 118 -7.92 20.53 -4.66
C GLU A 118 -8.12 22.04 -4.86
N LYS A 119 -9.13 22.42 -5.65
CA LYS A 119 -9.30 23.82 -6.09
C LYS A 119 -9.37 24.81 -4.92
N ASP A 120 -10.07 24.44 -3.86
CA ASP A 120 -10.28 25.29 -2.69
C ASP A 120 -8.98 25.42 -1.88
N GLU A 121 -8.29 24.32 -1.60
CA GLU A 121 -6.99 24.31 -0.92
C GLU A 121 -5.92 25.05 -1.72
N MET A 122 -5.88 24.84 -3.04
CA MET A 122 -4.98 25.53 -3.95
C MET A 122 -5.21 27.05 -3.88
N ALA A 123 -6.47 27.51 -3.94
CA ALA A 123 -6.79 28.93 -3.89
C ALA A 123 -6.45 29.57 -2.53
N VAL A 124 -6.62 28.83 -1.42
CA VAL A 124 -6.20 29.27 -0.09
C VAL A 124 -4.68 29.40 -0.04
N LEU A 125 -3.95 28.35 -0.39
CA LEU A 125 -2.49 28.33 -0.33
C LEU A 125 -1.87 29.37 -1.26
N GLN A 126 -2.35 29.50 -2.51
CA GLN A 126 -1.92 30.53 -3.47
C GLN A 126 -2.00 31.94 -2.90
N LYS A 127 -3.06 32.27 -2.17
CA LYS A 127 -3.21 33.57 -1.50
C LYS A 127 -2.20 33.74 -0.37
N GLN A 128 -1.97 32.70 0.42
CA GLN A 128 -1.02 32.73 1.54
C GLN A 128 0.43 32.95 1.06
N ILE A 129 0.83 32.33 -0.07
CA ILE A 129 2.18 32.44 -0.62
C ILE A 129 2.33 33.49 -1.74
N ASN A 130 1.29 34.28 -2.01
CA ASN A 130 1.23 35.29 -3.07
C ASN A 130 1.70 34.77 -4.45
N LEU A 131 1.18 33.61 -4.86
CA LEU A 131 1.56 32.92 -6.09
C LEU A 131 0.32 32.48 -6.88
N THR A 132 0.37 32.55 -8.21
CA THR A 132 -0.75 32.14 -9.09
C THR A 132 -0.52 30.83 -9.84
N ALA A 133 0.63 30.18 -9.62
CA ALA A 133 0.97 28.94 -10.31
C ALA A 133 0.22 27.74 -9.72
N GLU A 134 0.04 26.69 -10.53
CA GLU A 134 -0.50 25.40 -10.07
C GLU A 134 0.39 24.82 -8.97
N LEU A 135 -0.25 24.35 -7.89
CA LEU A 135 0.41 23.70 -6.77
C LEU A 135 0.05 22.22 -6.74
N ALA A 136 1.02 21.39 -6.36
CA ALA A 136 0.82 19.95 -6.20
C ALA A 136 1.56 19.44 -4.96
N ILE A 137 1.07 18.34 -4.41
CA ILE A 137 1.80 17.55 -3.42
C ILE A 137 2.59 16.48 -4.17
N ASN A 138 3.90 16.49 -3.99
CA ASN A 138 4.80 15.44 -4.45
C ASN A 138 4.99 14.41 -3.34
N LEU A 139 4.32 13.27 -3.45
CA LEU A 139 4.45 12.16 -2.51
C LEU A 139 5.55 11.21 -2.99
N SER A 140 6.55 10.97 -2.14
CA SER A 140 7.72 10.18 -2.52
C SER A 140 7.33 8.73 -2.84
N ARG A 141 8.08 8.10 -3.75
CA ARG A 141 7.93 6.66 -4.03
C ARG A 141 8.03 5.81 -2.75
N GLU A 142 8.88 6.21 -1.82
CA GLU A 142 9.13 5.49 -0.57
C GLU A 142 7.86 5.37 0.27
N VAL A 143 6.99 6.38 0.27
CA VAL A 143 5.68 6.32 0.93
C VAL A 143 4.81 5.22 0.34
N TYR A 144 4.65 5.18 -0.99
CA TYR A 144 3.89 4.11 -1.66
C TYR A 144 4.50 2.73 -1.38
N CYS A 145 5.83 2.62 -1.45
CA CYS A 145 6.54 1.37 -1.21
C CYS A 145 6.33 0.88 0.23
N ARG A 146 6.42 1.77 1.23
CA ARG A 146 6.20 1.44 2.64
C ARG A 146 4.76 1.02 2.91
N LEU A 147 3.78 1.70 2.31
CA LEU A 147 2.36 1.32 2.41
C LEU A 147 2.13 -0.09 1.86
N LEU A 148 2.57 -0.35 0.63
CA LEU A 148 2.42 -1.66 -0.03
C LEU A 148 3.12 -2.78 0.74
N ARG A 149 4.33 -2.50 1.26
CA ARG A 149 5.05 -3.43 2.15
C ARG A 149 4.31 -3.68 3.46
N THR A 150 3.65 -2.68 4.03
CA THR A 150 2.86 -2.83 5.27
C THR A 150 1.70 -3.82 5.05
N VAL A 151 0.98 -3.70 3.93
CA VAL A 151 -0.11 -4.64 3.60
C VAL A 151 0.44 -6.04 3.33
N ARG A 152 1.53 -6.16 2.56
CA ARG A 152 2.21 -7.44 2.33
C ARG A 152 2.70 -8.08 3.64
N ALA A 153 3.21 -7.26 4.56
CA ALA A 153 3.66 -7.67 5.89
C ALA A 153 2.53 -8.17 6.78
N ALA A 154 1.37 -7.51 6.77
CA ALA A 154 0.21 -7.99 7.48
C ALA A 154 -0.23 -9.39 6.99
N ILE A 155 -0.21 -9.61 5.67
CA ILE A 155 -0.52 -10.94 5.08
C ILE A 155 0.53 -11.98 5.54
N TYR A 156 1.81 -11.65 5.45
CA TYR A 156 2.90 -12.52 5.89
C TYR A 156 2.78 -12.89 7.38
N LEU A 157 2.57 -11.92 8.25
CA LEU A 157 2.43 -12.16 9.70
C LEU A 157 1.22 -13.05 10.00
N TRP A 158 0.12 -12.84 9.27
CA TRP A 158 -1.06 -13.68 9.38
C TRP A 158 -0.80 -15.12 8.92
N THR A 159 -0.09 -15.33 7.80
CA THR A 159 0.28 -16.68 7.35
C THR A 159 1.21 -17.38 8.31
N GLN A 160 2.15 -16.65 8.92
CA GLN A 160 3.06 -17.19 9.94
C GLN A 160 2.28 -17.68 11.17
N GLU A 161 1.30 -16.91 11.67
CA GLU A 161 0.49 -17.36 12.81
C GLU A 161 -0.44 -18.54 12.47
N LEU A 162 -1.01 -18.57 11.25
CA LEU A 162 -1.76 -19.75 10.78
C LEU A 162 -0.88 -21.01 10.77
N MET A 163 0.37 -20.91 10.30
CA MET A 163 1.30 -22.03 10.30
C MET A 163 1.71 -22.45 11.71
N ALA A 164 1.92 -21.50 12.62
CA ALA A 164 2.21 -21.79 14.03
C ALA A 164 1.07 -22.55 14.72
N GLU A 165 -0.18 -22.28 14.32
CA GLU A 165 -1.37 -23.02 14.76
C GLU A 165 -1.56 -24.35 14.00
N GLY A 166 -0.60 -24.77 13.17
CA GLY A 166 -0.62 -26.06 12.48
C GLY A 166 -1.57 -26.12 11.28
N ILE A 167 -1.99 -24.97 10.74
CA ILE A 167 -2.82 -24.88 9.51
C ILE A 167 -1.94 -24.92 8.24
N ALA A 168 -0.66 -25.29 8.37
CA ALA A 168 0.27 -25.44 7.26
C ALA A 168 -0.09 -26.61 6.32
N GLY A 169 0.44 -26.58 5.09
CA GLY A 169 0.27 -27.65 4.08
C GLY A 169 -0.81 -27.38 3.03
N GLU A 170 -0.95 -28.30 2.07
CA GLU A 170 -1.94 -28.20 0.99
C GLU A 170 -3.31 -28.63 1.46
N HIS A 171 -4.20 -27.64 1.65
CA HIS A 171 -5.58 -27.87 2.06
C HIS A 171 -6.55 -27.40 0.98
N ASN A 172 -7.37 -28.33 0.48
CA ASN A 172 -8.50 -27.98 -0.39
C ASN A 172 -9.72 -27.51 0.42
N HIS A 173 -9.78 -27.85 1.70
CA HIS A 173 -10.84 -27.46 2.62
C HIS A 173 -10.35 -27.51 4.07
N TYR A 174 -10.94 -26.68 4.94
CA TYR A 174 -10.70 -26.71 6.39
C TYR A 174 -11.91 -27.25 7.14
N SER A 175 -11.66 -28.17 8.06
CA SER A 175 -12.64 -28.73 8.98
C SER A 175 -13.18 -27.66 9.96
N PRO A 176 -14.33 -27.92 10.61
CA PRO A 176 -14.82 -27.03 11.67
C PRO A 176 -13.83 -26.83 12.82
N ASP A 177 -13.10 -27.89 13.21
CA ASP A 177 -12.14 -27.85 14.32
C ASP A 177 -10.92 -26.99 13.99
N GLU A 178 -10.37 -27.14 12.77
CA GLU A 178 -9.27 -26.30 12.28
C GLU A 178 -9.67 -24.83 12.24
N ARG A 179 -10.87 -24.52 11.73
CA ARG A 179 -11.38 -23.14 11.71
C ARG A 179 -11.57 -22.58 13.11
N ALA A 180 -12.07 -23.38 14.05
CA ALA A 180 -12.25 -22.96 15.43
C ALA A 180 -10.90 -22.65 16.10
N LYS A 181 -9.86 -23.44 15.80
CA LYS A 181 -8.50 -23.25 16.32
C LYS A 181 -7.94 -21.87 15.97
N VAL A 182 -8.12 -21.43 14.73
CA VAL A 182 -7.58 -20.14 14.25
C VAL A 182 -8.59 -18.99 14.21
N ALA A 183 -9.81 -19.18 14.69
CA ALA A 183 -10.84 -18.13 14.68
C ALA A 183 -10.39 -16.83 15.39
N HIS A 184 -9.52 -16.96 16.39
CA HIS A 184 -8.93 -15.83 17.11
C HIS A 184 -7.96 -14.98 16.26
N LEU A 185 -7.53 -15.49 15.10
CA LEU A 185 -6.70 -14.80 14.12
C LEU A 185 -7.52 -14.01 13.08
N ASP A 186 -8.86 -13.99 13.17
CA ASP A 186 -9.72 -13.10 12.39
C ASP A 186 -9.70 -11.67 12.97
N ASP A 187 -8.51 -11.08 13.03
CA ASP A 187 -8.28 -9.72 13.52
C ASP A 187 -7.21 -9.02 12.66
N PRO A 188 -7.58 -8.42 11.52
CA PRO A 188 -6.62 -7.76 10.64
C PRO A 188 -5.86 -6.62 11.32
N GLU A 189 -6.46 -5.95 12.31
CA GLU A 189 -5.85 -4.83 13.03
C GLU A 189 -4.61 -5.23 13.81
N LYS A 190 -4.64 -6.39 14.47
CA LYS A 190 -3.46 -6.99 15.08
C LYS A 190 -2.29 -7.06 14.10
N PHE A 191 -2.54 -7.54 12.88
CA PHE A 191 -1.49 -7.80 11.90
C PHE A 191 -0.95 -6.55 11.23
N TRP A 192 -1.81 -5.62 10.80
CA TRP A 192 -1.30 -4.41 10.15
C TRP A 192 -0.66 -3.43 11.15
N ARG A 193 -1.08 -3.40 12.42
CA ARG A 193 -0.34 -2.64 13.46
C ARG A 193 1.05 -3.20 13.67
N ARG A 194 1.13 -4.52 13.86
CA ARG A 194 2.42 -5.21 13.98
C ARG A 194 3.29 -5.02 12.74
N ALA A 195 2.70 -5.04 11.55
CA ALA A 195 3.39 -4.75 10.32
C ALA A 195 3.97 -3.33 10.30
N MET A 196 3.24 -2.30 10.74
CA MET A 196 3.76 -0.92 10.78
C MET A 196 5.03 -0.80 11.62
N ASP A 197 5.10 -1.55 12.73
CA ASP A 197 6.24 -1.54 13.65
C ASP A 197 7.42 -2.39 13.14
N GLU A 198 7.13 -3.53 12.51
CA GLU A 198 8.15 -4.53 12.16
C GLU A 198 8.55 -4.52 10.67
N VAL A 199 7.89 -3.75 9.78
CA VAL A 199 8.01 -3.84 8.31
C VAL A 199 9.45 -3.84 7.81
N ASP A 200 10.34 -3.05 8.43
CA ASP A 200 11.74 -2.92 8.02
C ASP A 200 12.62 -4.12 8.45
N SER A 201 12.13 -4.96 9.36
CA SER A 201 12.82 -6.17 9.86
C SER A 201 12.30 -7.48 9.27
N LEU A 202 11.11 -7.46 8.64
CA LEU A 202 10.50 -8.64 8.06
C LEU A 202 11.18 -9.05 6.74
N PRO A 203 11.20 -10.35 6.38
CA PRO A 203 11.83 -10.87 5.17
C PRO A 203 10.97 -10.60 3.92
N ILE A 204 10.54 -9.35 3.75
CA ILE A 204 9.55 -8.94 2.76
C ILE A 204 10.19 -7.93 1.81
N PRO A 205 10.17 -8.21 0.50
CA PRO A 205 10.87 -7.38 -0.47
C PRO A 205 10.14 -6.06 -0.71
N ASP A 206 10.93 -5.06 -1.10
CA ASP A 206 10.42 -3.82 -1.67
C ASP A 206 9.67 -4.07 -2.98
N VAL A 207 8.73 -3.18 -3.31
CA VAL A 207 8.13 -3.14 -4.64
C VAL A 207 9.24 -2.82 -5.65
N ARG A 208 9.41 -3.63 -6.69
CA ARG A 208 10.46 -3.41 -7.69
C ARG A 208 10.23 -2.09 -8.44
N VAL A 209 11.31 -1.41 -8.81
CA VAL A 209 11.26 -0.37 -9.85
C VAL A 209 11.30 -1.12 -11.17
N THR A 210 10.44 -0.78 -12.15
CA THR A 210 10.63 -1.30 -13.52
C THR A 210 12.05 -0.96 -13.97
N GLY A 211 12.86 -2.00 -14.16
CA GLY A 211 14.22 -1.84 -14.67
C GLY A 211 14.16 -1.16 -16.02
N PHE A 212 15.12 -0.27 -16.30
CA PHE A 212 15.28 0.36 -17.61
C PHE A 212 15.22 -0.66 -18.77
N PHE A 213 15.67 -1.89 -18.53
CA PHE A 213 15.66 -2.99 -19.50
C PHE A 213 14.27 -3.58 -19.79
N GLU A 214 13.35 -3.68 -18.83
CA GLU A 214 11.97 -4.16 -19.10
C GLU A 214 11.19 -3.17 -19.97
N ARG A 215 11.47 -1.87 -19.84
CA ARG A 215 10.85 -0.83 -20.67
C ARG A 215 11.38 -0.79 -22.11
N VAL A 216 12.64 -1.19 -22.33
CA VAL A 216 13.27 -1.21 -23.66
C VAL A 216 13.06 -2.55 -24.38
N PHE A 217 12.88 -3.65 -23.65
CA PHE A 217 12.72 -4.99 -24.22
C PHE A 217 11.34 -5.64 -23.98
N GLY A 218 10.35 -4.88 -23.49
CA GLY A 218 9.01 -5.36 -23.15
C GLY A 218 8.09 -5.64 -24.35
N ARG A 219 8.39 -6.71 -25.10
CA ARG A 219 7.49 -7.72 -25.72
C ARG A 219 8.22 -8.42 -26.87
N ALA A 220 9.11 -9.34 -26.52
CA ALA A 220 9.39 -10.49 -27.37
C ALA A 220 9.00 -11.73 -26.54
N GLY A 221 7.82 -12.26 -26.85
CA GLY A 221 7.15 -13.35 -26.13
C GLY A 221 5.67 -13.37 -26.47
#